data_AF-A0AAE0DEY0-F1
#
_entry.id   AF-A0AAE0DEY0-F1
#
_cell.length_a   1.000
_cell.length_b   1.000
_cell.length_c   1.000
_cell.angle_alpha   90.00
_cell.angle_beta   90.00
_cell.angle_gamma   90.00
#
_symmetry.space_group_name_H-M   'P 1'
#
loop_
_entity.id
_entity.type
_entity.pdbx_description
1 polymer ?
#
loop_
_entity_poly.entity_id
_entity_poly.type
_entity_poly.pdbx_seq_one_letter_code
_entity_poly.pdbx_strand_id
1 'polypeptide(L)'
;MSDVQQYLLTVGPDKAKASDIAKETAKRLESKETTLIEVVRSLGEYINEEDATVRAKTIGYLSEIIGHLSLTFLSRQQIQTLCEFLCARIEDGGAVGGLRKLQGLGRFSKEMAVTTFRA
;
A
#
# COMPACT_ATOMS: atom_id res chain seq x y z
N MET A 1 -12.13 1.31 15.72
CA MET A 1 -11.65 2.06 14.54
C MET A 1 -10.81 1.11 13.71
N SER A 2 -10.89 1.20 12.39
CA SER A 2 -10.02 0.41 11.51
C SER A 2 -8.59 0.97 11.49
N ASP A 3 -7.60 0.15 11.15
CA ASP A 3 -6.20 0.58 11.11
C ASP A 3 -5.97 1.73 10.10
N VAL A 4 -6.68 1.70 8.97
CA VAL A 4 -6.63 2.78 7.98
C VAL A 4 -7.10 4.10 8.59
N GLN A 5 -8.20 4.12 9.36
CA GLN A 5 -8.67 5.33 10.04
C GLN A 5 -7.61 5.85 11.02
N GLN A 6 -7.02 4.95 11.81
CA GLN A 6 -5.98 5.33 12.76
C GLN A 6 -4.74 5.89 12.04
N TYR A 7 -4.34 5.29 10.92
CA TYR A 7 -3.24 5.78 10.10
C TYR A 7 -3.54 7.17 9.52
N LEU A 8 -4.72 7.38 8.93
CA LEU A 8 -5.11 8.64 8.29
C LEU A 8 -5.09 9.84 9.26
N LEU A 9 -5.49 9.61 10.51
CA LEU A 9 -5.44 10.60 11.59
C LEU A 9 -4.00 10.88 12.06
N THR A 10 -3.10 9.89 11.97
CA THR A 10 -1.77 9.93 12.58
C THR A 10 -0.67 10.39 11.61
N VAL A 11 -0.78 10.09 10.31
CA VAL A 11 0.31 10.32 9.33
C VAL A 11 0.69 11.80 9.14
N GLY A 12 -0.24 12.72 9.38
CA GLY A 12 0.04 14.17 9.40
C GLY A 12 0.90 14.58 10.61
N PRO A 13 0.41 14.38 11.84
CA PRO A 13 1.12 14.83 13.06
C PRO A 13 2.33 13.97 13.45
N ASP A 14 2.31 12.66 13.21
CA ASP A 14 3.31 11.72 13.71
C ASP A 14 3.56 10.57 12.72
N LYS A 15 4.50 10.80 11.80
CA LYS A 15 4.88 9.81 10.78
C LYS A 15 5.44 8.52 11.36
N ALA A 16 6.10 8.57 12.52
CA ALA A 16 6.68 7.39 13.15
C ALA A 16 5.56 6.46 13.64
N LYS A 17 4.60 7.00 14.39
CA LYS A 17 3.43 6.22 14.84
C LYS A 17 2.57 5.72 13.67
N ALA A 18 2.42 6.51 12.62
CA ALA A 18 1.73 6.05 11.41
C ALA A 18 2.44 4.85 10.77
N SER A 19 3.77 4.87 10.71
CA SER A 19 4.56 3.73 10.24
C SER A 19 4.38 2.49 11.12
N ASP A 20 4.28 2.66 12.44
CA ASP A 20 4.03 1.55 13.37
C ASP A 20 2.66 0.87 13.11
N ILE A 21 1.62 1.64 12.79
CA ILE A 21 0.29 1.10 12.43
C ILE A 21 0.39 0.25 11.14
N ALA A 22 1.09 0.77 10.12
CA ALA A 22 1.31 0.03 8.88
C ALA A 22 2.14 -1.24 9.10
N LYS A 23 3.15 -1.17 9.96
CA LYS A 23 3.98 -2.31 10.35
C LYS A 23 3.20 -3.36 11.12
N GLU A 24 2.31 -2.95 12.01
CA GLU A 24 1.42 -3.87 12.72
C GLU A 24 0.47 -4.60 11.75
N THR A 25 -0.07 -3.86 10.79
CA THR A 25 -0.91 -4.45 9.74
C THR A 25 -0.13 -5.46 8.90
N ALA A 26 1.11 -5.14 8.52
CA ALA A 26 2.00 -6.06 7.82
C ALA A 26 2.27 -7.34 8.64
N LYS A 27 2.52 -7.21 9.95
CA LYS A 27 2.67 -8.38 10.84
C LYS A 27 1.43 -9.26 10.86
N ARG A 28 0.23 -8.68 10.94
CA ARG A 28 -1.03 -9.43 10.91
C ARG A 28 -1.27 -10.13 9.57
N LEU A 29 -0.82 -9.54 8.46
CA LEU A 29 -0.83 -10.21 7.15
C LEU A 29 0.09 -11.44 7.16
N GLU A 30 1.30 -11.30 7.70
CA GLU A 30 2.28 -12.40 7.77
C GLU A 30 1.87 -13.51 8.74
N SER A 31 1.25 -13.16 9.87
CA SER A 31 0.69 -14.12 10.84
C SER A 31 -0.66 -14.72 10.40
N LYS A 32 -1.22 -14.26 9.28
CA LYS A 32 -2.54 -14.66 8.74
C LYS A 32 -3.72 -14.32 9.65
N GLU A 33 -3.55 -13.34 10.54
CA GLU A 33 -4.64 -12.75 11.34
C GLU A 33 -5.55 -11.86 10.48
N THR A 34 -5.04 -11.36 9.36
CA THR A 34 -5.83 -10.68 8.33
C THR A 34 -5.32 -11.06 6.93
N THR A 35 -6.10 -10.75 5.90
CA THR A 35 -5.75 -10.99 4.50
C THR A 35 -5.54 -9.69 3.72
N LEU A 36 -4.78 -9.76 2.63
CA LEU A 36 -4.58 -8.59 1.76
C LEU A 36 -5.92 -8.08 1.18
N ILE A 37 -6.89 -8.98 0.98
CA ILE A 37 -8.24 -8.62 0.50
C ILE A 37 -8.98 -7.79 1.55
N GLU A 38 -8.90 -8.15 2.83
CA GLU A 38 -9.51 -7.39 3.92
C GLU A 38 -8.87 -6.00 4.06
N VAL A 39 -7.54 -5.94 3.97
CA VAL A 39 -6.81 -4.66 3.97
C VAL A 39 -7.30 -3.78 2.82
N VAL A 40 -7.25 -4.27 1.57
CA VAL A 40 -7.69 -3.49 0.40
C VAL A 40 -9.16 -3.08 0.50
N ARG A 41 -10.03 -3.95 1.02
CA ARG A 41 -11.45 -3.61 1.25
C ARG A 41 -11.61 -2.46 2.24
N SER A 42 -10.82 -2.44 3.32
CA SER A 42 -10.86 -1.35 4.30
C SER A 42 -10.44 0.00 3.71
N LEU A 43 -9.62 0.00 2.65
CA LEU A 43 -9.25 1.22 1.92
C LEU A 43 -10.39 1.74 1.05
N GLY A 44 -11.36 0.89 0.69
CA GLY A 44 -12.40 1.18 -0.31
C GLY A 44 -13.18 2.47 -0.04
N GLU A 45 -13.44 2.77 1.24
CA GLU A 45 -14.15 3.98 1.67
C GLU A 45 -13.32 5.25 1.48
N TYR A 46 -11.98 5.16 1.41
CA TYR A 46 -11.08 6.32 1.40
C TYR A 46 -10.36 6.53 0.05
N ILE A 47 -10.25 5.48 -0.77
CA ILE A 47 -9.57 5.57 -2.09
C ILE A 47 -10.36 6.38 -3.13
N ASN A 48 -11.64 6.62 -2.91
CA ASN A 48 -12.52 7.35 -3.83
C ASN A 48 -13.08 8.65 -3.21
N GLU A 49 -12.54 9.07 -2.06
CA GLU A 49 -12.91 10.33 -1.43
C GLU A 49 -12.59 11.52 -2.32
N GLU A 50 -13.39 12.58 -2.25
CA GLU A 50 -13.19 13.79 -3.05
C GLU A 50 -11.89 14.51 -2.69
N ASP A 51 -11.52 14.48 -1.40
CA ASP A 51 -10.28 15.07 -0.90
C ASP A 51 -9.06 14.26 -1.37
N ALA A 52 -8.28 14.86 -2.28
CA ALA A 52 -7.03 14.29 -2.79
C ALA A 52 -6.02 13.98 -1.67
N THR A 53 -6.07 14.70 -0.55
CA THR A 53 -5.24 14.44 0.62
C THR A 53 -5.61 13.12 1.29
N VAL A 54 -6.92 12.82 1.39
CA VAL A 54 -7.40 11.55 1.97
C VAL A 54 -7.01 10.39 1.08
N ARG A 55 -7.22 10.51 -0.25
CA ARG A 55 -6.77 9.50 -1.21
C ARG A 55 -5.27 9.27 -1.11
N ALA A 56 -4.47 10.34 -1.10
CA ALA A 56 -3.02 10.25 -1.03
C ALA A 56 -2.53 9.55 0.25
N LYS A 57 -3.11 9.89 1.42
CA LYS A 57 -2.78 9.22 2.69
C LYS A 57 -3.21 7.76 2.69
N THR A 58 -4.32 7.42 2.04
CA THR A 58 -4.81 6.03 1.92
C THR A 58 -3.87 5.18 1.06
N ILE A 59 -3.44 5.71 -0.09
CA ILE A 59 -2.43 5.05 -0.93
C ILE A 59 -1.07 4.97 -0.21
N GLY A 60 -0.73 6.02 0.56
CA GLY A 60 0.44 6.04 1.44
C GLY A 60 0.42 4.92 2.47
N TYR A 61 -0.72 4.67 3.11
CA TYR A 61 -0.89 3.56 4.06
C TYR A 61 -0.59 2.20 3.41
N LEU A 62 -1.22 1.90 2.26
CA LEU A 62 -0.96 0.67 1.52
C LEU A 62 0.53 0.54 1.15
N SER A 63 1.13 1.65 0.72
CA SER A 63 2.55 1.71 0.37
C SER A 63 3.44 1.44 1.57
N GLU A 64 3.12 1.96 2.76
CA GLU A 64 3.83 1.65 4.00
C GLU A 64 3.71 0.17 4.39
N ILE A 65 2.52 -0.42 4.30
CA ILE A 65 2.33 -1.86 4.57
C ILE A 65 3.24 -2.68 3.66
N ILE A 66 3.23 -2.42 2.35
CA ILE A 66 4.06 -3.13 1.37
C ILE A 66 5.55 -3.07 1.75
N GLY A 67 6.02 -1.91 2.25
CA GLY A 67 7.41 -1.73 2.65
C GLY A 67 7.83 -2.51 3.90
N HIS A 68 6.86 -2.95 4.72
CA HIS A 68 7.11 -3.75 5.93
C HIS A 68 6.93 -5.26 5.73
N LEU A 69 6.43 -5.69 4.57
CA LEU A 69 6.27 -7.11 4.25
C LEU A 69 7.62 -7.76 3.91
N SER A 70 7.76 -9.03 4.23
CA SER A 70 8.86 -9.87 3.77
C SER A 70 8.93 -9.93 2.24
N LEU A 71 10.16 -9.95 1.72
CA LEU A 71 10.45 -9.92 0.27
C LEU A 71 9.79 -11.04 -0.53
N THR A 72 9.43 -12.15 0.13
CA THR A 72 8.86 -13.35 -0.49
C THR A 72 7.40 -13.60 -0.11
N PHE A 73 6.82 -12.75 0.74
CA PHE A 73 5.45 -12.90 1.24
C PHE A 73 4.42 -12.83 0.11
N LEU A 74 4.52 -11.80 -0.74
CA LEU A 74 3.60 -11.62 -1.85
C LEU A 74 3.92 -12.57 -3.01
N SER A 75 2.88 -13.21 -3.54
CA SER A 75 2.95 -13.96 -4.79
C SER A 75 3.17 -13.02 -5.98
N ARG A 76 3.64 -13.57 -7.11
CA ARG A 76 3.81 -12.78 -8.35
C ARG A 76 2.51 -12.11 -8.79
N GLN A 77 1.39 -12.82 -8.70
CA GLN A 77 0.07 -12.29 -9.07
C GLN A 77 -0.34 -11.11 -8.18
N GLN A 78 -0.11 -11.20 -6.86
CA GLN A 78 -0.42 -10.10 -5.95
C GLN A 78 0.45 -8.87 -6.23
N ILE A 79 1.74 -9.06 -6.51
CA ILE A 79 2.63 -7.95 -6.89
C ILE A 79 2.14 -7.30 -8.19
N GLN A 80 1.79 -8.09 -9.20
CA GLN A 80 1.27 -7.56 -10.46
C GLN A 80 -0.02 -6.75 -10.24
N THR A 81 -0.98 -7.28 -9.48
CA THR A 81 -2.24 -6.57 -9.18
C THR A 81 -1.99 -5.29 -8.38
N LEU A 82 -1.07 -5.28 -7.41
CA LEU A 82 -0.70 -4.08 -6.68
C LEU A 82 0.04 -3.06 -7.57
N CYS A 83 0.87 -3.53 -8.50
CA CYS A 83 1.56 -2.68 -9.47
C CYS A 83 0.55 -1.98 -10.40
N GLU A 84 -0.37 -2.73 -10.99
CA GLU A 84 -1.45 -2.20 -11.84
C GLU A 84 -2.33 -1.20 -11.07
N PHE A 85 -2.70 -1.53 -9.82
CA PHE A 85 -3.47 -0.65 -8.96
C PHE A 85 -2.73 0.67 -8.66
N LEU A 86 -1.46 0.62 -8.28
CA LEU A 86 -0.68 1.82 -7.98
C LEU A 86 -0.40 2.65 -9.24
N CYS A 87 -0.23 2.01 -10.42
CA CYS A 87 -0.13 2.73 -11.69
C CYS A 87 -1.44 3.46 -12.02
N ALA A 88 -2.60 2.81 -11.82
CA ALA A 88 -3.90 3.45 -12.03
C ALA A 88 -4.16 4.62 -11.05
N ARG A 89 -3.40 4.70 -9.96
CA ARG A 89 -3.47 5.73 -8.93
C ARG A 89 -2.25 6.64 -8.91
N ILE A 90 -1.47 6.71 -10.00
CA ILE A 90 -0.21 7.46 -10.02
C ILE A 90 -0.39 8.96 -9.79
N GLU A 91 -1.55 9.50 -10.17
CA GLU A 91 -1.97 10.89 -9.91
C GLU A 91 -2.29 11.13 -8.43
N ASP A 92 -2.68 10.08 -7.69
CA ASP A 92 -2.86 10.14 -6.25
C ASP A 92 -1.48 10.11 -5.56
N GLY A 93 -1.26 11.06 -4.64
CA GLY A 93 -0.02 11.12 -3.88
C GLY A 93 0.29 9.79 -3.17
N GLY A 94 1.56 9.38 -3.15
CA GLY A 94 2.00 8.16 -2.46
C GLY A 94 2.11 6.92 -3.33
N ALA A 95 1.47 6.86 -4.51
CA ALA A 95 1.52 5.71 -5.41
C ALA A 95 2.94 5.38 -5.90
N VAL A 96 3.72 6.40 -6.27
CA VAL A 96 5.13 6.26 -6.68
C VAL A 96 5.99 5.64 -5.58
N GLY A 97 5.73 6.00 -4.31
CA GLY A 97 6.41 5.41 -3.16
C GLY A 97 6.10 3.92 -3.01
N GLY A 98 4.83 3.54 -3.22
CA GLY A 98 4.40 2.14 -3.24
C GLY A 98 5.05 1.34 -4.37
N LEU A 99 5.11 1.90 -5.58
CA LEU A 99 5.74 1.25 -6.74
C LEU A 99 7.23 0.98 -6.50
N ARG A 100 7.94 1.94 -5.90
CA ARG A 100 9.35 1.76 -5.50
C ARG A 100 9.51 0.64 -4.47
N LYS A 101 8.60 0.52 -3.50
CA LYS A 101 8.63 -0.55 -2.49
C LYS A 101 8.30 -1.91 -3.10
N LEU A 102 7.32 -1.99 -4.00
CA LEU A 102 7.00 -3.20 -4.76
C LEU A 102 8.18 -3.68 -5.61
N GLN A 103 8.90 -2.76 -6.26
CA GLN A 103 10.09 -3.07 -7.04
C GLN A 103 11.18 -3.77 -6.20
N GLY A 104 11.26 -3.46 -4.91
CA GLY A 104 12.18 -4.09 -3.97
C GLY A 104 11.83 -5.54 -3.60
N LEU A 105 10.63 -6.02 -3.94
CA LEU A 105 10.19 -7.38 -3.61
C LEU A 105 10.74 -8.42 -4.59
N GLY A 106 11.00 -9.64 -4.10
CA GLY A 106 11.78 -10.64 -4.83
C GLY A 106 11.11 -11.24 -6.08
N ARG A 107 9.83 -10.96 -6.32
CA ARG A 107 9.06 -11.48 -7.46
C ARG A 107 8.59 -10.40 -8.45
N PHE A 108 9.08 -9.16 -8.29
CA PHE A 108 8.84 -8.09 -9.26
C PHE A 108 9.56 -8.38 -10.58
N SER A 109 8.86 -8.26 -11.72
CA SER A 109 9.38 -8.67 -13.03
C SER A 109 9.70 -7.49 -13.94
N LYS A 110 10.40 -7.75 -15.04
CA LYS A 110 10.73 -6.73 -16.05
C LYS A 110 9.47 -6.18 -16.72
N GLU A 111 8.46 -7.03 -16.92
CA GLU A 111 7.17 -6.64 -17.50
C GLU A 111 6.46 -5.61 -16.60
N MET A 112 6.46 -5.85 -15.28
CA MET A 112 5.93 -4.88 -14.31
C MET A 112 6.71 -3.56 -14.35
N ALA A 113 8.03 -3.60 -14.50
CA ALA A 113 8.84 -2.38 -14.63
C ALA A 113 8.46 -1.55 -15.86
N VAL A 114 8.21 -2.21 -17.00
CA VAL A 114 7.75 -1.55 -18.23
C VAL A 114 6.38 -0.93 -18.04
N THR A 115 5.46 -1.62 -17.37
CA THR A 115 4.14 -1.06 -17.02
C THR A 115 4.28 0.18 -16.16
N THR A 116 5.07 0.13 -15.09
CA THR A 116 5.33 1.27 -14.21
C THR A 116 5.91 2.47 -14.96
N PHE A 117 6.81 2.25 -15.92
CA PHE A 117 7.41 3.33 -16.72
C PHE A 117 6.42 4.00 -17.69
N ARG A 118 5.36 3.28 -18.09
CA ARG A 118 4.36 3.78 -19.05
C ARG A 118 3.19 4.51 -18.40
N ALA A 119 2.99 4.30 -17.09
CA ALA A 119 1.96 4.97 -16.30
C ALA A 119 2.35 6.43 -16.06
#